data_AF-A0A7C3XPQ1-F1
#
_entry.id   AF-A0A7C3XPQ1-F1
#
_cell.length_a   1.000
_cell.length_b   1.000
_cell.length_c   1.000
_cell.angle_alpha   90.00
_cell.angle_beta   90.00
_cell.angle_gamma   90.00
#
_symmetry.space_group_name_H-M   'P 1'
#
loop_
_entity.id
_entity.type
_entity.pdbx_description
1 polymer ?
#
loop_
_entity_poly.entity_id
_entity_poly.type
_entity_poly.pdbx_seq_one_letter_code
_entity_poly.pdbx_strand_id
1 'polypeptide(L)'
;MKYLDQEKRREFLAYLRKESIDLPDYDVVDVPKPKLYKEFFPWDKPPLTVFDGILLPLKTPEKIWITDTTFRDGQQAREPYSVKQILDLYTLLHELGGPQGKILQSEFFLYSKKDREAVEACRSLGYEYPEIVGWMRPTYEDFMLVKESKVEECGMVTPVSDYHIFYKFPGLGRQKVISKYLEVIEEVFKLGIVPRVHLEDSTRADVFGVVVPFIKKLTKLSRRYGVPFKVRVCDTLGIGLPWDGAALPRSVPKLIWVLNNICDVPSEQLEFHGHNDFHMGVANSVSAWLYGASLVNCTLLGIGERAGNVPLEAMVFMYATIKGDLDGMNTRVITKIAQYYEEEIGYSIPPYYPIVGENFNITWAGIHADGLLNNLEMHLP
;
A
#
# COMPACT_ATOMS: atom_id res chain seq x y z
N MET A 1 -9.96 -13.03 -24.42
CA MET A 1 -10.45 -12.52 -23.12
C MET A 1 -11.17 -13.65 -22.43
N LYS A 2 -10.74 -14.09 -21.23
CA LYS A 2 -11.45 -15.12 -20.46
C LYS A 2 -12.45 -14.44 -19.53
N TYR A 3 -13.69 -14.87 -19.60
CA TYR A 3 -14.73 -14.45 -18.67
C TYR A 3 -14.80 -15.40 -17.47
N LEU A 4 -15.10 -14.84 -16.31
CA LEU A 4 -15.24 -15.58 -15.06
C LEU A 4 -16.38 -16.63 -15.14
N ASP A 5 -16.28 -17.67 -14.33
CA ASP A 5 -17.38 -18.63 -14.10
C ASP A 5 -18.62 -17.91 -13.52
N GLN A 6 -19.82 -18.39 -13.86
CA GLN A 6 -21.10 -17.76 -13.50
C GLN A 6 -21.31 -17.70 -11.98
N GLU A 7 -20.78 -18.65 -11.22
CA GLU A 7 -20.97 -18.71 -9.77
C GLU A 7 -20.26 -17.58 -9.03
N LYS A 8 -18.96 -17.37 -9.25
CA LYS A 8 -18.19 -16.27 -8.64
C LYS A 8 -18.73 -14.89 -9.08
N ARG A 9 -19.24 -14.79 -10.32
CA ARG A 9 -19.90 -13.58 -10.81
C ARG A 9 -21.19 -13.31 -10.05
N ARG A 10 -22.01 -14.35 -9.82
CA ARG A 10 -23.24 -14.28 -9.03
C ARG A 10 -22.96 -13.88 -7.58
N GLU A 11 -21.91 -14.43 -6.97
CA GLU A 11 -21.48 -14.06 -5.61
C GLU A 11 -21.18 -12.57 -5.51
N PHE A 12 -20.32 -12.02 -6.38
CA PHE A 12 -20.01 -10.59 -6.37
C PHE A 12 -21.24 -9.70 -6.65
N LEU A 13 -22.12 -10.11 -7.57
CA LEU A 13 -23.36 -9.38 -7.85
C LEU A 13 -24.35 -9.36 -6.67
N ALA A 14 -24.44 -10.45 -5.90
CA ALA A 14 -25.27 -10.49 -4.70
C ALA A 14 -24.82 -9.43 -3.68
N TYR A 15 -23.50 -9.28 -3.50
CA TYR A 15 -22.94 -8.23 -2.65
C TYR A 15 -23.21 -6.82 -3.18
N LEU A 16 -23.07 -6.58 -4.48
CA LEU A 16 -23.39 -5.28 -5.09
C LEU A 16 -24.85 -4.88 -4.87
N ARG A 17 -25.77 -5.84 -4.92
CA ARG A 17 -27.21 -5.59 -4.73
C ARG A 17 -27.62 -5.45 -3.26
N LYS A 18 -26.67 -5.53 -2.33
CA LYS A 18 -26.94 -5.59 -0.88
C LYS A 18 -27.92 -6.71 -0.50
N GLU A 19 -28.03 -7.78 -1.31
CA GLU A 19 -28.88 -8.94 -1.00
C GLU A 19 -28.27 -9.82 0.12
N SER A 20 -27.14 -9.41 0.69
CA SER A 20 -26.44 -10.07 1.80
C SER A 20 -27.15 -9.93 3.16
N ILE A 21 -28.45 -9.68 3.18
CA ILE A 21 -29.24 -9.28 4.36
C ILE A 21 -29.28 -10.38 5.45
N ASP A 22 -28.98 -11.64 5.11
CA ASP A 22 -29.10 -12.78 6.02
C ASP A 22 -27.80 -13.61 6.20
N LEU A 23 -26.61 -13.01 6.06
CA LEU A 23 -25.37 -13.75 6.31
C LEU A 23 -24.99 -13.66 7.81
N PRO A 24 -24.97 -14.79 8.55
CA PRO A 24 -24.57 -14.80 9.96
C PRO A 24 -23.14 -14.27 10.12
N ASP A 25 -22.78 -13.89 11.34
CA ASP A 25 -21.43 -13.42 11.71
C ASP A 25 -20.35 -14.17 10.91
N TYR A 26 -19.67 -13.45 10.01
CA TYR A 26 -18.71 -14.04 9.09
C TYR A 26 -17.57 -14.66 9.88
N ASP A 27 -17.57 -15.99 9.97
CA ASP A 27 -16.41 -16.73 10.40
C ASP A 27 -15.46 -16.97 9.24
N VAL A 28 -14.18 -17.02 9.57
CA VAL A 28 -13.15 -17.42 8.62
C VAL A 28 -13.48 -18.84 8.17
N VAL A 29 -13.68 -19.03 6.87
CA VAL A 29 -14.12 -20.32 6.33
C VAL A 29 -12.89 -21.19 6.12
N ASP A 30 -12.73 -22.22 6.94
CA ASP A 30 -11.64 -23.17 6.75
C ASP A 30 -11.91 -24.11 5.57
N VAL A 31 -10.85 -24.61 4.94
CA VAL A 31 -10.94 -25.49 3.77
C VAL A 31 -9.96 -26.65 3.90
N PRO A 32 -10.34 -27.87 3.47
CA PRO A 32 -9.47 -29.04 3.56
C PRO A 32 -8.25 -28.96 2.63
N LYS A 33 -8.32 -28.12 1.57
CA LYS A 33 -7.23 -27.87 0.62
C LYS A 33 -7.16 -26.38 0.28
N PRO A 34 -5.96 -25.82 0.08
CA PRO A 34 -5.80 -24.40 -0.21
C PRO A 34 -6.40 -24.00 -1.56
N LYS A 35 -7.12 -22.87 -1.60
CA LYS A 35 -7.64 -22.18 -2.78
C LYS A 35 -6.53 -21.32 -3.40
N LEU A 36 -5.71 -21.95 -4.25
CA LEU A 36 -4.53 -21.34 -4.87
C LEU A 36 -4.80 -20.60 -6.19
N TYR A 37 -6.06 -20.59 -6.64
CA TYR A 37 -6.48 -19.98 -7.92
C TYR A 37 -5.58 -20.35 -9.10
N LYS A 38 -5.28 -21.65 -9.29
CA LYS A 38 -4.36 -22.11 -10.35
C LYS A 38 -4.85 -21.78 -11.76
N GLU A 39 -6.13 -21.51 -11.92
CA GLU A 39 -6.72 -21.00 -13.15
C GLU A 39 -6.36 -19.54 -13.46
N PHE A 40 -5.95 -18.75 -12.45
CA PHE A 40 -5.41 -17.39 -12.57
C PHE A 40 -3.88 -17.40 -12.52
N PHE A 41 -3.30 -18.27 -11.69
CA PHE A 41 -1.87 -18.36 -11.42
C PHE A 41 -1.33 -19.75 -11.77
N PRO A 42 -1.32 -20.12 -13.06
CA PRO A 42 -0.60 -21.31 -13.50
C PRO A 42 0.90 -21.16 -13.17
N TRP A 43 1.57 -22.26 -12.82
CA TRP A 43 2.97 -22.21 -12.40
C TRP A 43 3.93 -21.98 -13.58
N ASP A 44 3.59 -22.56 -14.73
CA ASP A 44 4.41 -22.61 -15.94
C ASP A 44 4.09 -21.50 -16.94
N LYS A 45 3.16 -20.59 -16.61
CA LYS A 45 2.68 -19.52 -17.51
C LYS A 45 2.48 -18.20 -16.75
N PRO A 46 2.49 -17.05 -17.44
CA PRO A 46 2.17 -15.77 -16.82
C PRO A 46 0.77 -15.76 -16.18
N PRO A 47 0.56 -14.99 -15.09
CA PRO A 47 -0.75 -14.83 -14.46
C PRO A 47 -1.82 -14.36 -15.45
N LEU A 48 -2.93 -15.10 -15.56
CA LEU A 48 -4.01 -14.78 -16.48
C LEU A 48 -4.81 -13.56 -16.00
N THR A 49 -5.06 -12.64 -16.92
CA THR A 49 -6.04 -11.57 -16.72
C THR A 49 -7.43 -12.10 -17.07
N VAL A 50 -8.28 -12.20 -16.06
CA VAL A 50 -9.68 -12.65 -16.19
C VAL A 50 -10.58 -11.46 -15.93
N PHE A 51 -11.60 -11.27 -16.78
CA PHE A 51 -12.59 -10.22 -16.61
C PHE A 51 -13.93 -10.86 -16.23
N ASP A 52 -14.68 -10.24 -15.32
CA ASP A 52 -16.05 -10.69 -15.01
C ASP A 52 -17.11 -9.74 -15.61
N GLY A 53 -16.67 -8.64 -16.22
CA GLY A 53 -17.53 -7.64 -16.86
C GLY A 53 -18.37 -6.82 -15.88
N ILE A 54 -18.08 -6.90 -14.58
CA ILE A 54 -18.75 -6.12 -13.56
C ILE A 54 -17.94 -4.85 -13.34
N LEU A 55 -18.51 -3.73 -13.76
CA LEU A 55 -17.93 -2.39 -13.61
C LEU A 55 -18.37 -1.77 -12.29
N LEU A 56 -17.51 -0.95 -11.71
CA LEU A 56 -17.75 -0.25 -10.46
C LEU A 56 -17.91 1.26 -10.70
N PRO A 57 -18.76 1.96 -9.94
CA PRO A 57 -18.76 3.42 -9.98
C PRO A 57 -17.47 3.96 -9.35
N LEU A 58 -16.94 5.03 -9.93
CA LEU A 58 -15.87 5.81 -9.29
C LEU A 58 -16.38 6.40 -7.97
N LYS A 59 -15.51 6.41 -6.96
CA LYS A 59 -15.77 6.94 -5.63
C LYS A 59 -14.48 7.52 -5.04
N THR A 60 -13.86 8.46 -5.74
CA THR A 60 -12.66 9.13 -5.27
C THR A 60 -12.97 9.90 -3.98
N PRO A 61 -12.29 9.62 -2.84
CA PRO A 61 -12.48 10.37 -1.62
C PRO A 61 -12.12 11.86 -1.79
N GLU A 62 -12.75 12.72 -0.99
CA GLU A 62 -12.43 14.16 -1.02
C GLU A 62 -10.95 14.40 -0.66
N LYS A 63 -10.45 13.66 0.34
CA LYS A 63 -9.07 13.71 0.79
C LYS A 63 -8.36 12.41 0.48
N ILE A 64 -7.22 12.54 -0.18
CA ILE A 64 -6.29 11.46 -0.48
C ILE A 64 -4.89 11.87 -0.02
N TRP A 65 -4.07 10.89 0.33
CA TRP A 65 -2.73 11.08 0.89
C TRP A 65 -1.78 10.01 0.38
N ILE A 66 -0.50 10.37 0.38
CA ILE A 66 0.62 9.47 0.15
C ILE A 66 1.18 9.08 1.51
N THR A 67 1.59 7.84 1.68
CA THR A 67 2.37 7.38 2.83
C THR A 67 3.72 6.84 2.36
N ASP A 68 4.75 7.04 3.17
CA ASP A 68 6.12 6.61 2.91
C ASP A 68 6.42 5.31 3.67
N THR A 69 7.13 4.39 3.00
CA THR A 69 7.75 3.22 3.64
C THR A 69 9.24 3.07 3.30
N THR A 70 9.91 4.15 2.91
CA THR A 70 11.33 4.23 2.55
C THR A 70 12.24 3.70 3.67
N PHE A 71 11.94 4.02 4.94
CA PHE A 71 12.73 3.55 6.10
C PHE A 71 12.34 2.15 6.59
N ARG A 72 11.48 1.44 5.84
CA ARG A 72 11.03 0.08 6.13
C ARG A 72 11.23 -0.82 4.92
N ASP A 73 10.35 -0.76 3.92
CA ASP A 73 10.44 -1.54 2.67
C ASP A 73 11.62 -1.10 1.80
N GLY A 74 11.81 0.21 1.66
CA GLY A 74 12.91 0.76 0.85
C GLY A 74 14.29 0.35 1.34
N GLN A 75 14.43 0.07 2.64
CA GLN A 75 15.66 -0.46 3.24
C GLN A 75 15.88 -1.96 2.97
N GLN A 76 14.86 -2.75 2.66
CA GLN A 76 15.03 -4.21 2.49
C GLN A 76 15.84 -4.56 1.23
N ALA A 77 15.81 -3.70 0.21
CA ALA A 77 16.50 -3.91 -1.06
C ALA A 77 17.97 -3.46 -1.07
N ARG A 78 18.50 -2.97 0.05
CA ARG A 78 19.79 -2.27 0.08
C ARG A 78 20.38 -2.21 1.48
N GLU A 79 21.58 -1.64 1.62
CA GLU A 79 22.19 -1.46 2.94
C GLU A 79 21.32 -0.54 3.83
N PRO A 80 21.15 -0.87 5.13
CA PRO A 80 20.33 -0.08 6.03
C PRO A 80 20.84 1.36 6.20
N TYR A 81 20.01 2.36 5.92
CA TYR A 81 20.36 3.78 6.07
C TYR A 81 20.94 4.09 7.45
N SER A 82 21.96 4.95 7.52
CA SER A 82 22.43 5.52 8.78
C SER A 82 21.35 6.39 9.45
N VAL A 83 21.48 6.67 10.75
CA VAL A 83 20.55 7.58 11.46
C VAL A 83 20.53 8.96 10.79
N LYS A 84 21.71 9.48 10.39
CA LYS A 84 21.82 10.75 9.65
C LYS A 84 21.06 10.68 8.31
N GLN A 85 21.23 9.61 7.55
CA GLN A 85 20.53 9.44 6.27
C GLN A 85 19.01 9.41 6.43
N ILE A 86 18.52 8.72 7.48
CA ILE A 86 17.09 8.70 7.78
C ILE A 86 16.59 10.11 8.14
N LEU A 87 17.32 10.83 9.00
CA LEU A 87 16.96 12.18 9.42
C LEU A 87 16.93 13.18 8.24
N ASP A 88 17.95 13.13 7.38
CA ASP A 88 18.07 13.99 6.20
C ASP A 88 16.91 13.71 5.23
N LEU A 89 16.66 12.44 4.89
CA LEU A 89 15.56 12.05 4.00
C LEU A 89 14.19 12.36 4.60
N TYR A 90 14.00 12.17 5.91
CA TYR A 90 12.75 12.51 6.60
C TYR A 90 12.48 14.01 6.55
N THR A 91 13.52 14.83 6.67
CA THR A 91 13.42 16.29 6.48
C THR A 91 13.01 16.64 5.05
N LEU A 92 13.58 15.97 4.04
CA LEU A 92 13.18 16.15 2.65
C LEU A 92 11.73 15.69 2.39
N LEU A 93 11.28 14.60 3.03
CA LEU A 93 9.87 14.17 2.95
C LEU A 93 8.92 15.21 3.56
N HIS A 94 9.28 15.81 4.70
CA HIS A 94 8.52 16.91 5.30
C HIS A 94 8.43 18.11 4.34
N GLU A 95 9.56 18.57 3.79
CA GLU A 95 9.57 19.67 2.82
C GLU A 95 8.74 19.35 1.58
N LEU A 96 8.83 18.13 1.04
CA LEU A 96 8.10 17.69 -0.14
C LEU A 96 6.59 17.62 0.12
N GLY A 97 6.17 17.07 1.26
CA GLY A 97 4.77 16.90 1.64
C GLY A 97 4.01 18.21 1.86
N GLY A 98 4.74 19.30 2.09
CA GLY A 98 4.20 20.65 2.20
C GLY A 98 3.34 20.87 3.47
N PRO A 99 2.83 22.10 3.65
CA PRO A 99 2.10 22.48 4.86
C PRO A 99 0.75 21.75 5.03
N GLN A 100 0.22 21.15 3.97
CA GLN A 100 -1.03 20.37 4.00
C GLN A 100 -0.80 18.88 4.26
N GLY A 101 0.44 18.45 4.52
CA GLY A 101 0.76 17.07 4.94
C GLY A 101 0.37 16.01 3.91
N LYS A 102 0.63 16.22 2.61
CA LYS A 102 0.21 15.26 1.57
C LYS A 102 1.01 13.96 1.58
N ILE A 103 2.23 14.01 2.12
CA ILE A 103 2.92 12.83 2.63
C ILE A 103 2.55 12.74 4.11
N LEU A 104 1.51 11.97 4.39
CA LEU A 104 0.84 11.97 5.69
C LEU A 104 1.66 11.24 6.75
N GLN A 105 2.26 10.11 6.38
CA GLN A 105 2.84 9.15 7.31
C GLN A 105 4.10 8.52 6.75
N SER A 106 5.05 8.17 7.62
CA SER A 106 6.29 7.48 7.27
C SER A 106 6.51 6.30 8.20
N GLU A 107 6.75 5.12 7.63
CA GLU A 107 6.96 3.89 8.39
C GLU A 107 8.42 3.63 8.75
N PHE A 108 8.65 3.21 9.99
CA PHE A 108 9.97 2.89 10.53
C PHE A 108 10.01 1.50 11.15
N PHE A 109 11.15 0.82 11.00
CA PHE A 109 11.48 -0.30 11.87
C PHE A 109 11.71 0.16 13.32
N LEU A 110 11.55 -0.76 14.27
CA LEU A 110 11.79 -0.51 15.70
C LEU A 110 12.76 -1.52 16.35
N TYR A 111 13.37 -2.39 15.54
CA TYR A 111 14.04 -3.61 15.99
C TYR A 111 15.40 -3.35 16.62
N SER A 112 16.26 -2.61 15.93
CA SER A 112 17.60 -2.33 16.40
C SER A 112 17.65 -1.05 17.24
N LYS A 113 18.74 -0.89 18.01
CA LYS A 113 18.98 0.36 18.74
C LYS A 113 19.07 1.55 17.77
N LYS A 114 19.69 1.35 16.61
CA LYS A 114 19.83 2.33 15.53
C LYS A 114 18.47 2.78 14.99
N ASP A 115 17.53 1.84 14.82
CA ASP A 115 16.19 2.18 14.32
C ASP A 115 15.44 3.06 15.33
N ARG A 116 15.54 2.74 16.62
CA ARG A 116 14.93 3.54 17.69
C ARG A 116 15.60 4.91 17.85
N GLU A 117 16.92 4.97 17.72
CA GLU A 117 17.67 6.24 17.68
C GLU A 117 17.24 7.12 16.50
N ALA A 118 16.97 6.53 15.33
CA ALA A 118 16.46 7.25 14.17
C ALA A 118 15.04 7.78 14.37
N VAL A 119 14.14 6.99 14.96
CA VAL A 119 12.79 7.43 15.32
C VAL A 119 12.82 8.62 16.29
N GLU A 120 13.64 8.55 17.33
CA GLU A 120 13.75 9.63 18.31
C GLU A 120 14.36 10.90 17.69
N ALA A 121 15.36 10.74 16.83
CA ALA A 121 15.95 11.87 16.10
C ALA A 121 14.92 12.56 15.19
N CYS A 122 14.11 11.80 14.45
CA CYS A 122 13.08 12.36 13.58
C CYS A 122 11.95 13.02 14.39
N ARG A 123 11.54 12.43 15.52
CA ARG A 123 10.56 13.06 16.43
C ARG A 123 11.06 14.38 17.01
N SER A 124 12.34 14.46 17.32
CA SER A 124 12.95 15.67 17.91
C SER A 124 12.92 16.89 16.96
N LEU A 125 12.68 16.68 15.66
CA LEU A 125 12.45 17.79 14.71
C LEU A 125 11.11 18.51 14.93
N GLY A 126 10.15 17.87 15.61
CA GLY A 126 8.87 18.48 15.96
C GLY A 126 7.93 18.73 14.76
N TYR A 127 8.10 17.98 13.67
CA TYR A 127 7.21 18.07 12.51
C TYR A 127 5.87 17.40 12.78
N GLU A 128 4.78 18.03 12.30
CA GLU A 128 3.44 17.45 12.32
C GLU A 128 3.30 16.32 11.30
N TYR A 129 3.92 16.47 10.11
CA TYR A 129 3.92 15.49 9.04
C TYR A 129 5.34 15.28 8.45
N PRO A 130 5.66 14.09 7.92
CA PRO A 130 4.85 12.87 8.00
C PRO A 130 4.81 12.32 9.43
N GLU A 131 3.66 11.86 9.90
CA GLU A 131 3.54 11.19 11.20
C GLU A 131 4.39 9.90 11.22
N ILE A 132 5.06 9.63 12.34
CA ILE A 132 5.92 8.45 12.49
C ILE A 132 5.09 7.24 12.89
N VAL A 133 5.10 6.23 12.01
CA VAL A 133 4.38 4.96 12.20
C VAL A 133 5.40 3.85 12.44
N GLY A 134 5.20 3.08 13.51
CA GLY A 134 6.04 1.92 13.79
C GLY A 134 5.65 0.71 12.94
N TRP A 135 6.58 -0.21 12.68
CA TRP A 135 6.28 -1.50 12.08
C TRP A 135 6.73 -2.66 12.97
N MET A 136 5.87 -3.68 13.10
CA MET A 136 6.18 -4.87 13.87
C MET A 136 5.72 -6.15 13.18
N ARG A 137 6.39 -7.27 13.48
CA ARG A 137 5.77 -8.59 13.26
C ARG A 137 4.80 -8.84 14.42
N PRO A 138 3.76 -9.66 14.23
CA PRO A 138 2.83 -9.99 15.29
C PRO A 138 3.41 -11.07 16.21
N THR A 139 4.48 -10.71 16.91
CA THR A 139 5.13 -11.49 17.97
C THR A 139 5.12 -10.70 19.27
N TYR A 140 5.25 -11.41 20.40
CA TYR A 140 5.23 -10.75 21.71
C TYR A 140 6.47 -9.87 21.92
N GLU A 141 7.62 -10.29 21.41
CA GLU A 141 8.88 -9.55 21.51
C GLU A 141 8.80 -8.21 20.78
N ASP A 142 8.28 -8.21 19.55
CA ASP A 142 8.15 -6.99 18.76
C ASP A 142 7.06 -6.07 19.34
N PHE A 143 5.98 -6.64 19.91
CA PHE A 143 4.95 -5.90 20.63
C PHE A 143 5.52 -5.11 21.82
N MET A 144 6.46 -5.69 22.58
CA MET A 144 7.11 -4.98 23.69
C MET A 144 7.89 -3.76 23.21
N LEU A 145 8.55 -3.85 22.04
CA LEU A 145 9.25 -2.71 21.44
C LEU A 145 8.30 -1.58 21.03
N VAL A 146 7.13 -1.92 20.48
CA VAL A 146 6.09 -0.94 20.11
C VAL A 146 5.52 -0.25 21.36
N LYS A 147 5.29 -1.01 22.43
CA LYS A 147 4.84 -0.45 23.71
C LYS A 147 5.84 0.56 24.28
N GLU A 148 7.14 0.29 24.15
CA GLU A 148 8.21 1.18 24.63
C GLU A 148 8.42 2.38 23.71
N SER A 149 8.19 2.24 22.40
CA SER A 149 8.46 3.29 21.41
C SER A 149 7.43 4.42 21.40
N LYS A 150 6.30 4.29 22.10
CA LYS A 150 5.23 5.32 22.20
C LYS A 150 4.76 5.83 20.83
N VAL A 151 4.73 4.98 19.81
CA VAL A 151 4.09 5.31 18.53
C VAL A 151 2.57 5.30 18.69
N GLU A 152 1.88 6.19 17.98
CA GLU A 152 0.41 6.26 18.00
C GLU A 152 -0.24 5.25 17.04
N GLU A 153 0.51 4.83 16.02
CA GLU A 153 0.08 3.86 15.03
C GLU A 153 1.17 2.82 14.77
N CYS A 154 0.77 1.56 14.58
CA CYS A 154 1.69 0.48 14.26
C CYS A 154 1.19 -0.46 13.15
N GLY A 155 2.01 -0.62 12.13
CA GLY A 155 1.85 -1.56 11.02
C GLY A 155 2.17 -3.00 11.41
N MET A 156 1.29 -3.93 11.04
CA MET A 156 1.45 -5.37 11.28
C MET A 156 1.10 -6.17 10.03
N VAL A 157 2.05 -6.98 9.58
CA VAL A 157 1.81 -7.91 8.47
C VAL A 157 0.89 -9.05 8.89
N THR A 158 -0.14 -9.35 8.09
CA THR A 158 -1.06 -10.48 8.29
C THR A 158 -1.27 -11.24 6.98
N PRO A 159 -0.95 -12.54 6.92
CA PRO A 159 -1.14 -13.37 5.74
C PRO A 159 -2.63 -13.65 5.50
N VAL A 160 -3.14 -13.30 4.32
CA VAL A 160 -4.56 -13.53 3.96
C VAL A 160 -4.77 -14.45 2.76
N SER A 161 -3.71 -14.80 2.04
CA SER A 161 -3.80 -15.78 0.96
C SER A 161 -3.55 -17.20 1.44
N ASP A 162 -4.18 -18.17 0.77
CA ASP A 162 -3.95 -19.58 1.09
C ASP A 162 -2.53 -20.04 0.77
N TYR A 163 -1.83 -19.35 -0.14
CA TYR A 163 -0.39 -19.57 -0.31
C TYR A 163 0.34 -19.30 1.00
N HIS A 164 0.06 -18.16 1.63
CA HIS A 164 0.75 -17.77 2.85
C HIS A 164 0.27 -18.58 4.06
N ILE A 165 -1.05 -18.71 4.23
CA ILE A 165 -1.66 -19.41 5.37
C ILE A 165 -1.20 -20.87 5.41
N PHE A 166 -1.33 -21.63 4.31
CA PHE A 166 -1.09 -23.07 4.33
C PHE A 166 0.40 -23.45 4.21
N TYR A 167 1.21 -22.66 3.50
CA TYR A 167 2.63 -22.99 3.33
C TYR A 167 3.55 -22.37 4.39
N LYS A 168 3.20 -21.20 4.97
CA LYS A 168 3.95 -20.67 6.14
C LYS A 168 3.53 -21.36 7.45
N PHE A 169 2.29 -21.86 7.54
CA PHE A 169 1.74 -22.48 8.77
C PHE A 169 1.10 -23.85 8.50
N PRO A 170 1.89 -24.87 8.14
CA PRO A 170 1.36 -26.19 7.77
C PRO A 170 0.53 -26.79 8.90
N GLY A 171 -0.71 -27.19 8.58
CA GLY A 171 -1.61 -27.90 9.50
C GLY A 171 -2.44 -27.03 10.44
N LEU A 172 -2.29 -25.69 10.42
CA LEU A 172 -3.08 -24.81 11.29
C LEU A 172 -4.49 -24.52 10.73
N GLY A 173 -4.61 -24.38 9.41
CA GLY A 173 -5.86 -23.95 8.76
C GLY A 173 -6.12 -22.45 8.90
N ARG A 174 -7.09 -21.93 8.14
CA ARG A 174 -7.33 -20.47 8.05
C ARG A 174 -7.75 -19.87 9.39
N GLN A 175 -8.66 -20.54 10.10
CA GLN A 175 -9.21 -20.02 11.36
C GLN A 175 -8.13 -19.83 12.42
N LYS A 176 -7.29 -20.84 12.66
CA LYS A 176 -6.26 -20.77 13.70
C LYS A 176 -5.21 -19.72 13.39
N VAL A 177 -4.80 -19.60 12.12
CA VAL A 177 -3.85 -18.55 11.71
C VAL A 177 -4.47 -17.17 11.95
N ILE A 178 -5.67 -16.89 11.43
CA ILE A 178 -6.30 -15.57 11.60
C ILE A 178 -6.56 -15.25 13.08
N SER A 179 -7.02 -16.20 13.90
CA SER A 179 -7.20 -15.98 15.35
C SER A 179 -5.91 -15.58 16.05
N LYS A 180 -4.78 -16.21 15.71
CA LYS A 180 -3.48 -15.89 16.31
C LYS A 180 -3.04 -14.44 16.01
N TYR A 181 -3.30 -13.95 14.80
CA TYR A 181 -3.03 -12.55 14.45
C TYR A 181 -4.03 -11.59 15.12
N LEU A 182 -5.32 -11.95 15.21
CA LEU A 182 -6.32 -11.16 15.93
C LEU A 182 -5.99 -10.98 17.41
N GLU A 183 -5.48 -12.03 18.07
CA GLU A 183 -5.04 -11.95 19.48
C GLU A 183 -3.96 -10.88 19.68
N VAL A 184 -2.95 -10.84 18.80
CA VAL A 184 -1.88 -9.83 18.88
C VAL A 184 -2.40 -8.43 18.55
N ILE A 185 -3.27 -8.30 17.54
CA ILE A 185 -3.87 -7.02 17.17
C ILE A 185 -4.77 -6.48 18.30
N GLU A 186 -5.48 -7.37 19.01
CA GLU A 186 -6.28 -6.99 20.18
C GLU A 186 -5.42 -6.42 21.32
N GLU A 187 -4.20 -6.94 21.53
CA GLU A 187 -3.25 -6.33 22.49
C GLU A 187 -2.82 -4.92 22.07
N VAL A 188 -2.65 -4.65 20.76
CA VAL A 188 -2.37 -3.29 20.25
C VAL A 188 -3.55 -2.35 20.53
N PHE A 189 -4.78 -2.80 20.29
CA PHE A 189 -5.98 -2.03 20.63
C PHE A 189 -6.06 -1.70 22.13
N LYS A 190 -5.72 -2.66 23.02
CA LYS A 190 -5.71 -2.44 24.48
C LYS A 190 -4.73 -1.36 24.93
N LEU A 191 -3.66 -1.13 24.17
CA LEU A 191 -2.70 -0.06 24.44
C LEU A 191 -3.16 1.32 23.94
N GLY A 192 -4.27 1.40 23.21
CA GLY A 192 -4.72 2.65 22.58
C GLY A 192 -3.94 3.03 21.32
N ILE A 193 -3.12 2.12 20.80
CA ILE A 193 -2.36 2.31 19.55
C ILE A 193 -3.26 1.91 18.38
N VAL A 194 -3.26 2.71 17.30
CA VAL A 194 -4.00 2.42 16.07
C VAL A 194 -3.31 1.28 15.32
N PRO A 195 -3.94 0.11 15.13
CA PRO A 195 -3.35 -0.95 14.34
C PRO A 195 -3.55 -0.67 12.84
N ARG A 196 -2.46 -0.68 12.08
CA ARG A 196 -2.48 -0.75 10.62
C ARG A 196 -2.24 -2.19 10.18
N VAL A 197 -3.29 -2.86 9.71
CA VAL A 197 -3.23 -4.27 9.34
C VAL A 197 -2.89 -4.40 7.87
N HIS A 198 -1.72 -4.96 7.57
CA HIS A 198 -1.27 -5.21 6.19
C HIS A 198 -1.74 -6.58 5.74
N LEU A 199 -2.67 -6.61 4.80
CA LEU A 199 -3.22 -7.82 4.22
C LEU A 199 -2.25 -8.39 3.18
N GLU A 200 -1.23 -9.12 3.64
CA GLU A 200 -0.18 -9.71 2.81
C GLU A 200 -0.78 -10.62 1.75
N ASP A 201 -0.37 -10.40 0.49
CA ASP A 201 -0.74 -11.19 -0.68
C ASP A 201 -2.25 -11.16 -1.01
N SER A 202 -2.88 -9.99 -0.79
CA SER A 202 -4.31 -9.74 -1.03
C SER A 202 -4.75 -10.08 -2.46
N THR A 203 -3.88 -9.84 -3.45
CA THR A 203 -4.18 -10.08 -4.88
C THR A 203 -4.22 -11.56 -5.26
N ARG A 204 -4.01 -12.47 -4.30
CA ARG A 204 -4.20 -13.94 -4.42
C ARG A 204 -5.08 -14.53 -3.31
N ALA A 205 -5.72 -13.68 -2.50
CA ALA A 205 -6.46 -14.11 -1.31
C ALA A 205 -7.87 -14.62 -1.61
N ASP A 206 -8.43 -15.38 -0.66
CA ASP A 206 -9.86 -15.67 -0.64
C ASP A 206 -10.62 -14.51 0.00
N VAL A 207 -11.09 -13.59 -0.84
CA VAL A 207 -11.66 -12.31 -0.40
C VAL A 207 -12.86 -12.52 0.53
N PHE A 208 -13.80 -13.38 0.14
CA PHE A 208 -15.01 -13.64 0.93
C PHE A 208 -14.81 -14.67 2.04
N GLY A 209 -13.90 -15.63 1.84
CA GLY A 209 -13.64 -16.70 2.83
C GLY A 209 -12.69 -16.29 3.97
N VAL A 210 -11.83 -15.29 3.76
CA VAL A 210 -10.78 -14.88 4.71
C VAL A 210 -10.80 -13.37 4.96
N VAL A 211 -10.67 -12.55 3.92
CA VAL A 211 -10.49 -11.09 4.07
C VAL A 211 -11.71 -10.45 4.73
N VAL A 212 -12.90 -10.63 4.17
CA VAL A 212 -14.15 -10.04 4.71
C VAL A 212 -14.41 -10.46 6.17
N PRO A 213 -14.38 -11.77 6.54
CA PRO A 213 -14.48 -12.19 7.93
C PRO A 213 -13.45 -11.53 8.86
N PHE A 214 -12.20 -11.46 8.42
CA PHE A 214 -11.12 -10.90 9.22
C PHE A 214 -11.32 -9.41 9.50
N ILE A 215 -11.66 -8.62 8.48
CA ILE A 215 -11.92 -7.17 8.64
C ILE A 215 -13.18 -6.91 9.48
N LYS A 216 -14.23 -7.73 9.36
CA LYS A 216 -15.40 -7.62 10.25
C LYS A 216 -15.04 -7.89 11.72
N LYS A 217 -14.15 -8.85 12.00
CA LYS A 217 -13.64 -9.09 13.36
C LYS A 217 -12.82 -7.89 13.88
N LEU A 218 -11.97 -7.28 13.05
CA LEU A 218 -11.25 -6.05 13.40
C LEU A 218 -12.20 -4.88 13.67
N THR A 219 -13.26 -4.74 12.89
CA THR A 219 -14.28 -3.69 13.11
C THR A 219 -14.97 -3.85 14.47
N LYS A 220 -15.26 -5.10 14.89
CA LYS A 220 -15.80 -5.38 16.23
C LYS A 220 -14.80 -5.01 17.33
N LEU A 221 -13.51 -5.33 17.16
CA LEU A 221 -12.46 -4.96 18.11
C LEU A 221 -12.33 -3.43 18.20
N SER A 222 -12.27 -2.74 17.07
CA SER A 222 -12.23 -1.27 17.01
C SER A 222 -13.38 -0.63 17.77
N ARG A 223 -14.63 -1.10 17.58
CA ARG A 223 -15.80 -0.62 18.34
C ARG A 223 -15.72 -0.94 19.83
N ARG A 224 -15.22 -2.12 20.19
CA ARG A 224 -15.08 -2.55 21.60
C ARG A 224 -14.09 -1.66 22.36
N TYR A 225 -12.94 -1.33 21.75
CA TYR A 225 -11.88 -0.58 22.39
C TYR A 225 -11.95 0.93 22.12
N GLY A 226 -12.79 1.38 21.19
CA GLY A 226 -12.93 2.80 20.85
C GLY A 226 -11.73 3.38 20.08
N VAL A 227 -10.92 2.52 19.48
CA VAL A 227 -9.69 2.87 18.76
C VAL A 227 -9.89 2.54 17.27
N PRO A 228 -9.61 3.45 16.32
CA PRO A 228 -9.73 3.17 14.90
C PRO A 228 -8.64 2.17 14.45
N PHE A 229 -8.75 1.65 13.23
CA PHE A 229 -7.71 0.84 12.59
C PHE A 229 -7.52 1.28 11.15
N LYS A 230 -6.40 0.91 10.54
CA LYS A 230 -6.19 1.04 9.10
C LYS A 230 -6.04 -0.33 8.47
N VAL A 231 -6.50 -0.47 7.23
CA VAL A 231 -6.36 -1.68 6.43
C VAL A 231 -5.55 -1.35 5.20
N ARG A 232 -4.41 -2.02 5.05
CA ARG A 232 -3.56 -1.93 3.88
C ARG A 232 -3.75 -3.15 2.99
N VAL A 233 -4.25 -2.94 1.78
CA VAL A 233 -4.26 -3.97 0.73
C VAL A 233 -2.86 -4.06 0.13
N CYS A 234 -2.20 -5.21 0.31
CA CYS A 234 -0.86 -5.43 -0.25
C CYS A 234 -0.93 -6.26 -1.53
N ASP A 235 -0.54 -5.67 -2.66
CA ASP A 235 -0.19 -6.39 -3.88
C ASP A 235 1.28 -6.82 -3.81
N THR A 236 1.54 -7.80 -2.94
CA THR A 236 2.87 -8.26 -2.54
C THR A 236 3.76 -8.68 -3.71
N LEU A 237 3.17 -9.17 -4.81
CA LEU A 237 3.90 -9.63 -5.99
C LEU A 237 3.78 -8.69 -7.20
N GLY A 238 3.12 -7.54 -7.07
CA GLY A 238 2.92 -6.61 -8.18
C GLY A 238 2.03 -7.16 -9.32
N ILE A 239 1.09 -8.06 -9.01
CA ILE A 239 0.23 -8.75 -9.99
C ILE A 239 -1.22 -8.24 -10.00
N GLY A 240 -1.52 -7.26 -9.15
CA GLY A 240 -2.79 -6.55 -9.10
C GLY A 240 -3.07 -5.82 -10.41
N LEU A 241 -4.34 -5.60 -10.66
CA LEU A 241 -4.83 -5.02 -11.91
C LEU A 241 -5.66 -3.77 -11.63
N PRO A 242 -5.45 -2.68 -12.39
CA PRO A 242 -6.08 -1.38 -12.12
C PRO A 242 -7.53 -1.31 -12.63
N TRP A 243 -7.99 -2.32 -13.38
CA TRP A 243 -9.28 -2.32 -14.03
C TRP A 243 -10.38 -2.88 -13.11
N ASP A 244 -11.50 -2.18 -13.04
CA ASP A 244 -12.70 -2.58 -12.30
C ASP A 244 -13.36 -3.82 -12.92
N GLY A 245 -13.38 -3.93 -14.25
CA GLY A 245 -13.87 -5.11 -14.95
C GLY A 245 -13.02 -6.38 -14.74
N ALA A 246 -11.80 -6.26 -14.20
CA ALA A 246 -10.98 -7.42 -13.85
C ALA A 246 -11.60 -8.19 -12.67
N ALA A 247 -11.36 -9.48 -12.64
CA ALA A 247 -11.87 -10.37 -11.61
C ALA A 247 -11.14 -10.24 -10.27
N LEU A 248 -11.83 -10.50 -9.17
CA LEU A 248 -11.18 -10.83 -7.91
C LEU A 248 -10.39 -12.15 -8.02
N PRO A 249 -9.28 -12.32 -7.27
CA PRO A 249 -8.72 -11.35 -6.32
C PRO A 249 -7.77 -10.31 -6.93
N ARG A 250 -7.54 -10.29 -8.25
CA ARG A 250 -6.53 -9.41 -8.87
C ARG A 250 -6.98 -7.96 -9.03
N SER A 251 -8.29 -7.68 -9.13
CA SER A 251 -8.80 -6.31 -9.32
C SER A 251 -8.65 -5.46 -8.07
N VAL A 252 -7.74 -4.48 -8.13
CA VAL A 252 -7.51 -3.52 -7.04
C VAL A 252 -8.78 -2.68 -6.76
N PRO A 253 -9.49 -2.14 -7.78
CA PRO A 253 -10.77 -1.46 -7.56
C PRO A 253 -11.77 -2.28 -6.74
N LYS A 254 -11.92 -3.57 -7.05
CA LYS A 254 -12.87 -4.44 -6.34
C LYS A 254 -12.43 -4.77 -4.93
N LEU A 255 -11.13 -4.96 -4.68
CA LEU A 255 -10.61 -5.16 -3.33
C LEU A 255 -10.95 -3.94 -2.45
N ILE A 256 -10.66 -2.73 -2.94
CA ILE A 256 -10.98 -1.49 -2.22
C ILE A 256 -12.49 -1.32 -2.03
N TRP A 257 -13.28 -1.57 -3.08
CA TRP A 257 -14.74 -1.46 -3.02
C TRP A 257 -15.35 -2.43 -2.00
N VAL A 258 -14.86 -3.68 -1.95
CA VAL A 258 -15.29 -4.70 -0.96
C VAL A 258 -15.02 -4.21 0.46
N LEU A 259 -13.82 -3.69 0.73
CA LEU A 259 -13.47 -3.20 2.05
C LEU A 259 -14.33 -1.99 2.45
N ASN A 260 -14.55 -1.06 1.51
CA ASN A 260 -15.31 0.16 1.79
C ASN A 260 -16.83 -0.07 1.94
N ASN A 261 -17.42 -0.97 1.15
CA ASN A 261 -18.89 -1.11 1.04
C ASN A 261 -19.45 -2.40 1.66
N ILE A 262 -18.65 -3.46 1.80
CA ILE A 262 -19.08 -4.73 2.44
C ILE A 262 -18.57 -4.81 3.88
N CYS A 263 -17.37 -4.28 4.13
CA CYS A 263 -16.77 -4.30 5.47
C CYS A 263 -16.96 -2.98 6.23
N ASP A 264 -17.60 -1.98 5.61
CA ASP A 264 -17.86 -0.65 6.18
C ASP A 264 -16.59 0.07 6.69
N VAL A 265 -15.43 -0.18 6.05
CA VAL A 265 -14.18 0.51 6.40
C VAL A 265 -14.16 1.90 5.76
N PRO A 266 -14.04 2.98 6.55
CA PRO A 266 -13.96 4.34 6.02
C PRO A 266 -12.78 4.53 5.06
N SER A 267 -12.91 5.45 4.11
CA SER A 267 -11.88 5.71 3.08
C SER A 267 -10.54 6.11 3.67
N GLU A 268 -10.55 6.91 4.75
CA GLU A 268 -9.39 7.37 5.52
C GLU A 268 -8.68 6.27 6.29
N GLN A 269 -9.28 5.08 6.35
CA GLN A 269 -8.72 3.88 6.95
C GLN A 269 -8.26 2.86 5.90
N LEU A 270 -8.44 3.16 4.61
CA LEU A 270 -8.06 2.28 3.51
C LEU A 270 -6.79 2.76 2.84
N GLU A 271 -5.82 1.86 2.79
CA GLU A 271 -4.53 2.07 2.17
C GLU A 271 -4.25 0.99 1.13
N PHE A 272 -3.59 1.37 0.03
CA PHE A 272 -3.05 0.43 -0.95
C PHE A 272 -1.52 0.46 -0.94
N HIS A 273 -0.90 -0.71 -0.99
CA HIS A 273 0.54 -0.88 -1.13
C HIS A 273 0.82 -1.83 -2.29
N GLY A 274 1.47 -1.32 -3.33
CA GLY A 274 1.76 -2.08 -4.55
C GLY A 274 3.25 -2.24 -4.80
N HIS A 275 3.65 -3.45 -5.16
CA HIS A 275 4.95 -3.66 -5.81
C HIS A 275 4.85 -3.44 -7.32
N ASN A 276 6.01 -3.21 -7.95
CA ASN A 276 6.08 -2.78 -9.34
C ASN A 276 6.59 -3.85 -10.33
N ASP A 277 6.55 -5.14 -9.96
CA ASP A 277 7.07 -6.26 -10.76
C ASP A 277 6.53 -6.31 -12.21
N PHE A 278 5.27 -5.87 -12.42
CA PHE A 278 4.64 -5.80 -13.75
C PHE A 278 4.34 -4.35 -14.20
N HIS A 279 5.04 -3.36 -13.64
CA HIS A 279 4.89 -1.93 -13.96
C HIS A 279 3.48 -1.35 -13.70
N MET A 280 2.65 -2.02 -12.91
CA MET A 280 1.28 -1.58 -12.60
C MET A 280 1.15 -0.87 -11.26
N GLY A 281 2.25 -0.68 -10.50
CA GLY A 281 2.19 -0.15 -9.13
C GLY A 281 1.53 1.23 -9.04
N VAL A 282 1.96 2.17 -9.89
CA VAL A 282 1.38 3.53 -9.99
C VAL A 282 -0.08 3.47 -10.42
N ALA A 283 -0.39 2.72 -11.50
CA ALA A 283 -1.75 2.59 -12.02
C ALA A 283 -2.72 1.97 -10.99
N ASN A 284 -2.27 0.96 -10.25
CA ASN A 284 -3.01 0.33 -9.18
C ASN A 284 -3.25 1.28 -8.00
N SER A 285 -2.26 2.11 -7.66
CA SER A 285 -2.39 3.12 -6.59
C SER A 285 -3.38 4.21 -6.95
N VAL A 286 -3.30 4.74 -8.17
CA VAL A 286 -4.30 5.67 -8.70
C VAL A 286 -5.69 5.03 -8.69
N SER A 287 -5.80 3.78 -9.12
CA SER A 287 -7.06 3.05 -9.09
C SER A 287 -7.59 2.88 -7.66
N ALA A 288 -6.73 2.61 -6.68
CA ALA A 288 -7.15 2.51 -5.30
C ALA A 288 -7.77 3.83 -4.80
N TRP A 289 -7.15 4.98 -5.10
CA TRP A 289 -7.74 6.30 -4.82
C TRP A 289 -9.09 6.49 -5.50
N LEU A 290 -9.18 6.21 -6.80
CA LEU A 290 -10.40 6.42 -7.58
C LEU A 290 -11.60 5.55 -7.13
N TYR A 291 -11.34 4.44 -6.45
CA TYR A 291 -12.37 3.49 -6.01
C TYR A 291 -12.60 3.44 -4.49
N GLY A 292 -12.04 4.39 -3.75
CA GLY A 292 -12.46 4.68 -2.38
C GLY A 292 -11.40 4.57 -1.28
N ALA A 293 -10.14 4.28 -1.60
CA ALA A 293 -9.05 4.38 -0.62
C ALA A 293 -8.58 5.83 -0.53
N SER A 294 -8.25 6.30 0.67
CA SER A 294 -7.63 7.61 0.81
C SER A 294 -6.10 7.54 0.83
N LEU A 295 -5.51 6.39 1.15
CA LEU A 295 -4.06 6.29 1.30
C LEU A 295 -3.43 5.38 0.24
N VAL A 296 -2.25 5.75 -0.25
CA VAL A 296 -1.39 4.89 -1.07
C VAL A 296 0.02 4.94 -0.52
N ASN A 297 0.64 3.78 -0.40
CA ASN A 297 1.97 3.62 0.16
C ASN A 297 3.03 3.55 -0.94
N CYS A 298 4.11 4.30 -0.73
CA CYS A 298 5.17 4.54 -1.69
C CYS A 298 6.55 4.48 -1.02
N THR A 299 7.59 4.48 -1.83
CA THR A 299 8.97 4.75 -1.40
C THR A 299 9.62 5.76 -2.31
N LEU A 300 10.61 6.49 -1.79
CA LEU A 300 11.43 7.38 -2.60
C LEU A 300 12.12 6.58 -3.72
N LEU A 301 11.96 7.06 -4.96
CA LEU A 301 12.48 6.42 -6.17
C LEU A 301 11.92 5.02 -6.44
N GLY A 302 10.85 4.63 -5.76
CA GLY A 302 10.22 3.31 -5.89
C GLY A 302 11.10 2.16 -5.41
N ILE A 303 12.16 2.43 -4.65
CA ILE A 303 13.08 1.39 -4.17
C ILE A 303 12.40 0.48 -3.14
N GLY A 304 12.65 -0.82 -3.21
CA GLY A 304 12.15 -1.83 -2.29
C GLY A 304 12.31 -3.22 -2.86
N GLU A 305 11.67 -4.22 -2.25
CA GLU A 305 11.85 -5.63 -2.64
C GLU A 305 11.67 -5.87 -4.15
N ARG A 306 12.58 -6.68 -4.74
CA ARG A 306 12.58 -7.08 -6.17
C ARG A 306 12.62 -5.88 -7.13
N ALA A 307 11.56 -5.66 -7.90
CA ALA A 307 11.42 -4.53 -8.83
C ALA A 307 10.97 -3.24 -8.12
N GLY A 308 10.80 -3.27 -6.80
CA GLY A 308 10.50 -2.11 -5.99
C GLY A 308 9.03 -1.90 -5.70
N ASN A 309 8.77 -0.77 -5.06
CA ASN A 309 7.46 -0.25 -4.67
C ASN A 309 7.00 0.83 -5.65
N VAL A 310 5.85 1.43 -5.35
CA VAL A 310 5.38 2.61 -6.07
C VAL A 310 6.28 3.82 -5.79
N PRO A 311 6.80 4.50 -6.82
CA PRO A 311 7.60 5.69 -6.64
C PRO A 311 6.78 6.84 -6.08
N LEU A 312 7.23 7.39 -4.96
CA LEU A 312 6.57 8.47 -4.24
C LEU A 312 6.43 9.72 -5.11
N GLU A 313 7.49 10.09 -5.83
CA GLU A 313 7.51 11.24 -6.72
C GLU A 313 6.48 11.12 -7.86
N ALA A 314 6.22 9.91 -8.37
CA ALA A 314 5.15 9.71 -9.35
C ALA A 314 3.78 9.98 -8.72
N MET A 315 3.55 9.53 -7.50
CA MET A 315 2.28 9.74 -6.82
C MET A 315 2.02 11.20 -6.43
N VAL A 316 3.05 12.01 -6.23
CA VAL A 316 2.92 13.48 -6.08
C VAL A 316 2.27 14.11 -7.31
N PHE A 317 2.70 13.73 -8.52
CA PHE A 317 2.08 14.24 -9.75
C PHE A 317 0.74 13.58 -10.05
N MET A 318 0.54 12.30 -9.72
CA MET A 318 -0.79 11.69 -9.84
C MET A 318 -1.82 12.34 -8.91
N TYR A 319 -1.41 12.73 -7.70
CA TYR A 319 -2.23 13.54 -6.81
C TYR A 319 -2.66 14.84 -7.50
N ALA A 320 -1.69 15.59 -8.03
CA ALA A 320 -1.94 16.87 -8.69
C ALA A 320 -2.87 16.73 -9.89
N THR A 321 -2.73 15.68 -10.68
CA THR A 321 -3.63 15.39 -11.82
C THR A 321 -5.07 15.11 -11.36
N ILE A 322 -5.26 14.42 -10.24
CA ILE A 322 -6.60 14.09 -9.72
C ILE A 322 -7.25 15.29 -9.04
N LYS A 323 -6.47 16.08 -8.29
CA LYS A 323 -6.98 17.18 -7.47
C LYS A 323 -6.95 18.54 -8.16
N GLY A 324 -6.16 18.67 -9.23
CA GLY A 324 -5.95 19.90 -9.97
C GLY A 324 -4.95 20.87 -9.31
N ASP A 325 -4.31 20.48 -8.21
CA ASP A 325 -3.34 21.30 -7.45
C ASP A 325 -2.36 20.39 -6.69
N LEU A 326 -1.17 20.91 -6.39
CA LEU A 326 -0.17 20.32 -5.52
C LEU A 326 -0.50 20.49 -4.03
N ASP A 327 -1.48 21.33 -3.66
CA ASP A 327 -1.88 21.61 -2.28
C ASP A 327 -0.67 21.98 -1.38
N GLY A 328 0.25 22.77 -1.93
CA GLY A 328 1.45 23.23 -1.24
C GLY A 328 2.61 22.24 -1.19
N MET A 329 2.52 21.05 -1.81
CA MET A 329 3.69 20.17 -1.98
C MET A 329 4.82 20.88 -2.74
N ASN A 330 6.05 20.73 -2.26
CA ASN A 330 7.22 21.36 -2.88
C ASN A 330 7.96 20.38 -3.80
N THR A 331 7.52 20.28 -5.05
CA THR A 331 8.09 19.34 -6.04
C THR A 331 9.57 19.58 -6.35
N ARG A 332 10.12 20.77 -6.07
CA ARG A 332 11.56 21.05 -6.24
C ARG A 332 12.44 20.20 -5.32
N VAL A 333 11.88 19.71 -4.21
CA VAL A 333 12.57 18.82 -3.27
C VAL A 333 12.87 17.46 -3.91
N ILE A 334 12.11 17.04 -4.92
CA ILE A 334 12.33 15.78 -5.65
C ILE A 334 13.75 15.74 -6.26
N THR A 335 14.22 16.85 -6.83
CA THR A 335 15.59 16.96 -7.35
C THR A 335 16.64 16.85 -6.24
N LYS A 336 16.40 17.46 -5.06
CA LYS A 336 17.30 17.34 -3.91
C LYS A 336 17.38 15.89 -3.42
N ILE A 337 16.25 15.19 -3.40
CA ILE A 337 16.20 13.77 -3.05
C ILE A 337 17.02 12.96 -4.05
N ALA A 338 16.85 13.17 -5.35
CA ALA A 338 17.64 12.48 -6.38
C ALA A 338 19.15 12.69 -6.18
N GLN A 339 19.59 13.93 -5.99
CA GLN A 339 20.98 14.28 -5.70
C GLN A 339 21.49 13.62 -4.42
N TYR A 340 20.69 13.63 -3.35
CA TYR A 340 21.04 12.96 -2.09
C TYR A 340 21.23 11.46 -2.29
N TYR A 341 20.38 10.83 -3.11
CA TYR A 341 20.51 9.41 -3.44
C TYR A 341 21.80 9.12 -4.20
N GLU A 342 22.21 9.98 -5.14
CA GLU A 342 23.45 9.81 -5.89
C GLU A 342 24.71 10.09 -5.04
N GLU A 343 24.73 11.21 -4.31
CA GLU A 343 25.93 11.73 -3.64
C GLU A 343 26.17 11.11 -2.26
N GLU A 344 25.15 11.03 -1.41
CA GLU A 344 25.29 10.63 0.00
C GLU A 344 24.98 9.14 0.22
N ILE A 345 24.20 8.56 -0.68
CA ILE A 345 23.77 7.16 -0.63
C ILE A 345 24.56 6.30 -1.62
N GLY A 346 25.04 6.87 -2.74
CA GLY A 346 25.73 6.13 -3.79
C GLY A 346 24.81 5.30 -4.69
N TYR A 347 23.54 5.67 -4.82
CA TYR A 347 22.59 5.02 -5.73
C TYR A 347 22.67 5.66 -7.12
N SER A 348 22.91 4.86 -8.16
CA SER A 348 22.90 5.36 -9.54
C SER A 348 21.48 5.36 -10.09
N ILE A 349 20.94 6.55 -10.35
CA ILE A 349 19.61 6.72 -10.93
C ILE A 349 19.68 6.38 -12.43
N PRO A 350 18.80 5.52 -12.95
CA PRO A 350 18.76 5.24 -14.39
C PRO A 350 18.50 6.51 -15.19
N PRO A 351 19.21 6.75 -16.31
CA PRO A 351 19.07 7.99 -17.07
C PRO A 351 17.65 8.29 -17.58
N TYR A 352 16.87 7.23 -17.85
CA TYR A 352 15.50 7.32 -18.33
C TYR A 352 14.47 7.09 -17.22
N TYR A 353 14.87 7.18 -15.95
CA TYR A 353 13.95 7.10 -14.84
C TYR A 353 12.94 8.28 -14.93
N PRO A 354 11.62 8.03 -14.87
CA PRO A 354 10.64 9.11 -14.97
C PRO A 354 10.84 10.19 -13.90
N ILE A 355 10.63 11.46 -14.25
CA ILE A 355 10.71 12.63 -13.35
C ILE A 355 12.13 13.01 -12.90
N VAL A 356 13.00 12.05 -12.53
CA VAL A 356 14.33 12.37 -11.96
C VAL A 356 15.53 11.91 -12.79
N GLY A 357 15.36 11.03 -13.77
CA GLY A 357 16.46 10.59 -14.61
C GLY A 357 16.96 11.72 -15.51
N GLU A 358 18.27 11.84 -15.74
CA GLU A 358 18.89 12.94 -16.50
C GLU A 358 18.27 13.19 -17.89
N ASN A 359 17.66 12.19 -18.51
CA ASN A 359 17.04 12.28 -19.84
C ASN A 359 15.51 12.52 -19.80
N PHE A 360 14.88 12.66 -18.63
CA PHE A 360 13.40 12.68 -18.53
C PHE A 360 12.75 13.82 -19.31
N ASN A 361 13.43 14.96 -19.44
CA ASN A 361 12.98 16.17 -20.13
C ASN A 361 13.87 16.56 -21.33
N ILE A 362 14.71 15.64 -21.82
CA ILE A 362 15.59 15.87 -22.97
C ILE A 362 14.95 15.30 -24.23
N THR A 363 14.97 16.06 -25.33
CA THR A 363 14.49 15.62 -26.64
C THR A 363 15.62 15.59 -27.67
N TRP A 364 15.68 14.52 -28.47
CA TRP A 364 16.75 14.29 -29.46
C TRP A 364 16.27 14.38 -30.91
N ALA A 365 14.96 14.32 -31.15
CA ALA A 365 14.41 14.42 -32.49
C ALA A 365 14.48 15.88 -32.98
N GLY A 366 15.08 16.12 -34.14
CA GLY A 366 15.27 17.49 -34.66
C GLY A 366 13.99 18.30 -34.77
N ILE A 367 12.86 17.66 -35.09
CA ILE A 367 11.54 18.30 -35.13
C ILE A 367 11.08 18.73 -33.72
N HIS A 368 11.34 17.92 -32.69
CA HIS A 368 10.98 18.27 -31.32
C HIS A 368 11.89 19.34 -30.74
N ALA A 369 13.19 19.30 -31.08
CA ALA A 369 14.15 20.33 -30.68
C ALA A 369 13.77 21.70 -31.28
N ASP A 370 13.40 21.74 -32.57
CA ASP A 370 12.86 22.95 -33.21
C ASP A 370 11.57 23.43 -32.52
N GLY A 371 10.67 22.51 -32.17
CA GLY A 371 9.48 22.81 -31.37
C GLY A 371 9.82 23.47 -30.03
N LEU A 372 10.76 22.91 -29.26
CA LEU A 372 11.19 23.44 -27.96
C LEU A 372 11.89 24.80 -28.06
N LEU A 373 12.61 25.08 -29.14
CA LEU A 373 13.20 26.40 -29.39
C LEU A 373 12.13 27.49 -29.58
N ASN A 374 10.96 27.11 -30.11
CA ASN A 374 9.84 28.02 -30.29
C ASN A 374 8.97 28.12 -29.02
N ASN A 375 8.57 26.99 -28.45
CA ASN A 375 7.77 26.92 -27.23
C ASN A 375 8.01 25.59 -26.49
N LEU A 376 8.45 25.69 -25.22
CA LEU A 376 8.72 24.53 -24.36
C LEU A 376 7.49 23.65 -24.13
N GLU A 377 6.28 24.22 -24.14
CA GLU A 377 5.02 23.49 -23.90
C GLU A 377 4.67 22.50 -25.01
N MET A 378 5.33 22.57 -26.17
CA MET A 378 5.01 21.69 -27.30
C MET A 378 5.40 20.24 -27.05
N HIS A 379 6.45 19.99 -26.26
CA HIS A 379 7.05 18.66 -26.12
C HIS A 379 7.46 18.28 -24.69
N LEU A 380 7.25 19.16 -23.71
CA LEU A 380 7.41 18.81 -22.30
C LEU A 380 6.03 18.54 -21.67
N PRO A 381 5.89 17.44 -20.91
CA PRO A 381 4.63 17.04 -20.28
C PRO A 381 4.21 17.92 -19.11
#